data_AF-A0A7X2BNI1-F1
#
_entry.id   AF-A0A7X2BNI1-F1
#
_cell.length_a   1.000
_cell.length_b   1.000
_cell.length_c   1.000
_cell.angle_alpha   90.00
_cell.angle_beta   90.00
_cell.angle_gamma   90.00
#
_symmetry.space_group_name_H-M   'P 1'
#
loop_
_entity.id
_entity.type
_entity.pdbx_description
1 polymer ?
#
loop_
_entity_poly.entity_id
_entity_poly.type
_entity_poly.pdbx_seq_one_letter_code
_entity_poly.pdbx_strand_id
1 'polypeptide(L)'
;MNESACISDLLHYELDRHQWLLDNNGSLNGFTTQHGSLLQEQVADAQELKAHQIIPGSINALVLNNENRLALGQVLNTYTPEFVTVSACDVDVARAFVGRLFATPLPDVQVIRVPANVMQPSALGTVYSNGMCRHLIVVPEQSFDPIGVLVRQFAIAAHYTLMRGKPGLASMMSDDLTQAIVGQYAVLRFAMQNPDKCSVMRHLQLMVSWEFAKGLIKTPEMPMGFIASELGEQLMLAYGTGMFRAIVQDLYESAINGRAIWFGSINFTGAALALFVGNDDQGMSSLMSNDRGDRKLGEKLKAAFGGSDAPDWFDRVQEVFNRNLASLTEAAITEGADSDLAEV
;
A
#
# COMPACT_ATOMS: atom_id res chain seq x y z
N MET A 1 -13.57 -24.88 -12.63
CA MET A 1 -14.12 -23.53 -12.35
C MET A 1 -14.85 -23.04 -13.61
N ASN A 2 -16.08 -22.50 -13.47
CA ASN A 2 -16.78 -21.85 -14.59
C ASN A 2 -16.44 -20.36 -14.57
N GLU A 3 -15.46 -19.95 -15.37
CA GLU A 3 -14.90 -18.59 -15.33
C GLU A 3 -15.94 -17.51 -15.61
N SER A 4 -16.86 -17.72 -16.55
CA SER A 4 -17.93 -16.76 -16.87
C SER A 4 -18.89 -16.56 -15.69
N ALA A 5 -19.20 -17.63 -14.95
CA ALA A 5 -20.03 -17.53 -13.75
C ALA A 5 -19.30 -16.76 -12.64
N CYS A 6 -18.01 -17.04 -12.39
CA CYS A 6 -17.21 -16.30 -11.43
C CYS A 6 -17.09 -14.82 -11.79
N ILE A 7 -16.88 -14.48 -13.06
CA ILE A 7 -16.82 -13.09 -13.51
C ILE A 7 -18.16 -12.39 -13.26
N SER A 8 -19.27 -13.05 -13.60
CA SER A 8 -20.61 -12.52 -13.33
C SER A 8 -20.83 -12.29 -11.84
N ASP A 9 -20.57 -13.29 -10.99
CA ASP A 9 -20.73 -13.18 -9.53
C ASP A 9 -19.84 -12.08 -8.95
N LEU A 10 -18.61 -11.92 -9.45
CA LEU A 10 -17.71 -10.84 -9.05
C LEU A 10 -18.26 -9.46 -9.38
N LEU A 11 -18.80 -9.28 -10.58
CA LEU A 11 -19.41 -8.00 -10.97
C LEU A 11 -20.64 -7.67 -10.12
N HIS A 12 -21.47 -8.66 -9.79
CA HIS A 12 -22.63 -8.44 -8.89
C HIS A 12 -22.19 -8.15 -7.46
N TYR A 13 -21.20 -8.89 -6.93
CA TYR A 13 -20.59 -8.62 -5.63
C TYR A 13 -20.06 -7.18 -5.53
N GLU A 14 -19.33 -6.75 -6.56
CA GLU A 14 -18.76 -5.40 -6.61
C GLU A 14 -19.85 -4.32 -6.71
N LEU A 15 -20.92 -4.58 -7.47
CA LEU A 15 -22.07 -3.69 -7.58
C LEU A 15 -22.82 -3.56 -6.25
N ASP A 16 -23.11 -4.68 -5.59
CA ASP A 16 -23.74 -4.72 -4.25
C ASP A 16 -22.91 -3.92 -3.24
N ARG A 17 -21.60 -4.16 -3.23
CA ARG A 17 -20.66 -3.46 -2.34
C ARG A 17 -20.62 -1.96 -2.63
N HIS A 18 -20.57 -1.59 -3.90
CA HIS A 18 -20.58 -0.19 -4.31
C HIS A 18 -21.86 0.52 -3.85
N GLN A 19 -23.03 -0.08 -4.09
CA GLN A 19 -24.31 0.49 -3.66
C GLN A 19 -24.37 0.61 -2.13
N TRP A 20 -23.98 -0.44 -1.40
CA TRP A 20 -23.92 -0.41 0.06
C TRP A 20 -23.05 0.72 0.59
N LEU A 21 -21.84 0.90 0.02
CA LEU A 21 -20.93 1.95 0.44
C LEU A 21 -21.52 3.35 0.19
N LEU A 22 -22.24 3.57 -0.91
CA LEU A 22 -22.94 4.83 -1.14
C LEU A 22 -24.05 5.05 -0.11
N ASP A 23 -24.86 4.04 0.16
CA ASP A 23 -26.00 4.12 1.09
C ASP A 23 -25.57 4.26 2.56
N ASN A 24 -24.36 3.80 2.90
CA ASN A 24 -23.83 3.77 4.26
C ASN A 24 -22.60 4.67 4.47
N ASN A 25 -22.48 5.74 3.70
CA ASN A 25 -21.42 6.75 3.82
C ASN A 25 -20.01 6.13 3.92
N GLY A 26 -19.71 5.19 3.03
CA GLY A 26 -18.41 4.51 2.93
C GLY A 26 -18.13 3.44 3.99
N SER A 27 -19.06 3.13 4.88
CA SER A 27 -18.88 2.08 5.89
C SER A 27 -19.23 0.69 5.35
N LEU A 28 -18.34 -0.29 5.56
CA LEU A 28 -18.61 -1.72 5.31
C LEU A 28 -19.22 -2.45 6.51
N ASN A 29 -19.49 -1.76 7.62
CA ASN A 29 -20.05 -2.40 8.79
C ASN A 29 -21.44 -2.97 8.46
N GLY A 30 -21.60 -4.28 8.65
CA GLY A 30 -22.84 -4.98 8.35
C GLY A 30 -23.05 -5.37 6.88
N PHE A 31 -22.08 -5.10 5.98
CA PHE A 31 -22.20 -5.50 4.59
C PHE A 31 -22.16 -7.04 4.44
N THR A 32 -23.17 -7.58 3.76
CA THR A 32 -23.25 -9.00 3.40
C THR A 32 -23.83 -9.15 2.01
N THR A 33 -23.35 -10.10 1.22
CA THR A 33 -23.88 -10.41 -0.11
C THR A 33 -23.70 -11.90 -0.41
N GLN A 34 -24.69 -12.49 -1.07
CA GLN A 34 -24.67 -13.89 -1.47
C GLN A 34 -23.60 -14.16 -2.55
N HIS A 35 -23.36 -13.20 -3.44
CA HIS A 35 -22.38 -13.33 -4.51
C HIS A 35 -20.94 -13.49 -3.97
N GLY A 36 -20.63 -12.87 -2.83
CA GLY A 36 -19.34 -13.04 -2.17
C GLY A 36 -19.10 -14.46 -1.68
N SER A 37 -20.13 -15.10 -1.10
CA SER A 37 -20.06 -16.50 -0.65
C SER A 37 -19.88 -17.47 -1.83
N LEU A 38 -20.63 -17.25 -2.92
CA LEU A 38 -20.51 -18.07 -4.13
C LEU A 38 -19.12 -17.97 -4.78
N LEU A 39 -18.54 -16.77 -4.82
CA LEU A 39 -17.17 -16.59 -5.29
C LEU A 39 -16.17 -17.35 -4.43
N GLN A 40 -16.28 -17.24 -3.11
CA GLN A 40 -15.38 -17.91 -2.20
C GLN A 40 -15.40 -19.42 -2.42
N GLU A 41 -16.58 -20.03 -2.58
CA GLU A 41 -16.72 -21.47 -2.88
C GLU A 41 -16.10 -21.85 -4.23
N GLN A 42 -16.27 -21.01 -5.26
CA GLN A 42 -15.80 -21.33 -6.62
C GLN A 42 -14.30 -21.10 -6.82
N VAL A 43 -13.68 -20.16 -6.11
CA VAL A 43 -12.26 -19.78 -6.27
C VAL A 43 -11.34 -20.29 -5.14
N ALA A 44 -11.89 -20.83 -4.05
CA ALA A 44 -11.10 -21.29 -2.90
C ALA A 44 -9.96 -22.25 -3.28
N ASP A 45 -10.22 -23.16 -4.23
CA ASP A 45 -9.27 -24.21 -4.62
C ASP A 45 -8.46 -23.89 -5.88
N ALA A 46 -8.71 -22.74 -6.53
CA ALA A 46 -8.01 -22.33 -7.75
C ALA A 46 -6.60 -21.79 -7.44
N GLN A 47 -5.64 -22.70 -7.27
CA GLN A 47 -4.25 -22.37 -6.93
C GLN A 47 -3.56 -21.51 -8.01
N GLU A 48 -3.93 -21.72 -9.27
CA GLU A 48 -3.43 -20.94 -10.41
C GLU A 48 -3.74 -19.44 -10.27
N LEU A 49 -4.84 -19.08 -9.61
CA LEU A 49 -5.24 -17.69 -9.37
C LEU A 49 -4.49 -17.05 -8.19
N LYS A 50 -3.72 -17.84 -7.43
CA LYS A 50 -2.97 -17.41 -6.25
C LYS A 50 -1.47 -17.25 -6.52
N ALA A 51 -1.02 -17.37 -7.77
CA ALA A 51 0.39 -17.27 -8.12
C ALA A 51 1.01 -15.93 -7.68
N HIS A 52 0.25 -14.83 -7.70
CA HIS A 52 0.66 -13.52 -7.20
C HIS A 52 1.06 -13.51 -5.71
N GLN A 53 0.58 -14.47 -4.93
CA GLN A 53 0.93 -14.64 -3.51
C GLN A 53 2.30 -15.32 -3.32
N ILE A 54 2.87 -15.88 -4.39
CA ILE A 54 4.21 -16.48 -4.37
C ILE A 54 5.26 -15.38 -4.55
N ILE A 55 5.84 -14.95 -3.43
CA ILE A 55 6.84 -13.89 -3.34
C ILE A 55 8.24 -14.51 -3.27
N PRO A 56 9.23 -14.05 -4.08
CA PRO A 56 10.62 -14.50 -3.98
C PRO A 56 11.18 -14.36 -2.56
N GLY A 57 11.96 -15.35 -2.11
CA GLY A 57 12.47 -15.41 -0.74
C GLY A 57 13.24 -14.17 -0.29
N SER A 58 14.09 -13.61 -1.16
CA SER A 58 14.87 -12.39 -0.89
C SER A 58 13.98 -11.14 -0.77
N ILE A 59 12.93 -11.01 -1.58
CA ILE A 59 11.92 -9.94 -1.43
C ILE A 59 11.11 -10.14 -0.15
N ASN A 60 10.73 -11.38 0.13
CA ASN A 60 10.01 -11.68 1.35
C ASN A 60 10.90 -11.33 2.55
N ALA A 61 12.21 -11.58 2.53
CA ALA A 61 13.14 -11.33 3.63
C ALA A 61 13.51 -9.85 3.87
N LEU A 62 13.04 -8.89 3.05
CA LEU A 62 13.45 -7.48 3.19
C LEU A 62 13.18 -6.91 4.60
N VAL A 63 14.14 -6.16 5.15
CA VAL A 63 14.08 -5.50 6.47
C VAL A 63 14.79 -4.14 6.43
N LEU A 64 14.40 -3.20 7.28
CA LEU A 64 15.15 -1.95 7.41
C LEU A 64 16.53 -2.23 8.02
N ASN A 65 17.58 -1.58 7.53
CA ASN A 65 18.86 -1.56 8.24
C ASN A 65 18.75 -0.68 9.50
N ASN A 66 19.69 -0.84 10.43
CA ASN A 66 19.64 -0.11 11.70
C ASN A 66 19.72 1.41 11.52
N GLU A 67 20.46 1.90 10.53
CA GLU A 67 20.55 3.34 10.22
C GLU A 67 19.18 3.93 9.84
N ASN A 68 18.46 3.28 8.93
CA ASN A 68 17.11 3.70 8.54
C ASN A 68 16.10 3.56 9.69
N ARG A 69 16.21 2.52 10.52
CA ARG A 69 15.37 2.39 11.73
C ARG A 69 15.56 3.56 12.68
N LEU A 70 16.81 3.93 12.96
CA LEU A 70 17.13 5.06 13.83
C LEU A 70 16.63 6.38 13.23
N ALA A 71 16.85 6.60 11.94
CA ALA A 71 16.44 7.83 11.27
C ALA A 71 14.91 7.98 11.22
N LEU A 72 14.18 6.92 10.86
CA LEU A 72 12.70 6.90 10.93
C LEU A 72 12.18 7.02 12.37
N GLY A 73 12.86 6.41 13.34
CA GLY A 73 12.54 6.52 14.76
C GLY A 73 12.70 7.95 15.29
N GLN A 74 13.72 8.68 14.84
CA GLN A 74 13.88 10.10 15.16
C GLN A 74 12.72 10.92 14.60
N VAL A 75 12.36 10.71 13.34
CA VAL A 75 11.23 11.39 12.69
C VAL A 75 9.92 11.12 13.44
N LEU A 76 9.66 9.87 13.86
CA LEU A 76 8.47 9.54 14.66
C LEU A 76 8.41 10.28 16.00
N ASN A 77 9.55 10.55 16.63
CA ASN A 77 9.60 11.23 17.92
C ASN A 77 9.47 12.75 17.80
N THR A 78 9.85 13.33 16.66
CA THR A 78 9.77 14.79 16.43
C THR A 78 8.48 15.20 15.75
N TYR A 79 7.86 14.29 14.99
CA TYR A 79 6.70 14.60 14.17
C TYR A 79 5.40 14.51 14.97
N THR A 80 4.67 15.63 15.08
CA THR A 80 3.28 15.65 15.54
C THR A 80 2.35 15.78 14.34
N PRO A 81 1.60 14.73 13.97
CA PRO A 81 0.69 14.81 12.83
C PRO A 81 -0.42 15.84 13.07
N GLU A 82 -0.44 16.88 12.26
CA GLU A 82 -1.64 17.71 12.09
C GLU A 82 -2.58 17.04 11.08
N PHE A 83 -3.85 16.90 11.46
CA PHE A 83 -4.88 16.34 10.60
C PHE A 83 -5.64 17.47 9.92
N VAL A 84 -5.63 17.47 8.59
CA VAL A 84 -6.24 18.51 7.76
C VAL A 84 -7.41 17.92 7.00
N THR A 85 -8.47 18.72 6.80
CA THR A 85 -9.65 18.28 6.06
C THR A 85 -9.31 18.00 4.60
N VAL A 86 -9.77 16.86 4.09
CA VAL A 86 -9.61 16.47 2.68
C VAL A 86 -10.59 17.29 1.82
N SER A 87 -10.06 18.17 0.98
CA SER A 87 -10.83 19.08 0.14
C SER A 87 -11.14 18.50 -1.25
N ALA A 88 -12.08 19.11 -1.97
CA ALA A 88 -12.34 18.76 -3.37
C ALA A 88 -11.15 19.11 -4.29
N CYS A 89 -10.40 20.17 -3.95
CA CYS A 89 -9.19 20.55 -4.67
C CYS A 89 -8.12 19.44 -4.58
N ASP A 90 -7.93 18.86 -3.38
CA ASP A 90 -6.98 17.75 -3.18
C ASP A 90 -7.33 16.55 -4.06
N VAL A 91 -8.63 16.23 -4.15
CA VAL A 91 -9.16 15.17 -5.01
C VAL A 91 -8.83 15.43 -6.47
N ASP A 92 -9.06 16.65 -6.96
CA ASP A 92 -8.80 17.01 -8.36
C ASP A 92 -7.30 17.00 -8.68
N VAL A 93 -6.46 17.51 -7.77
CA VAL A 93 -4.99 17.48 -7.91
C VAL A 93 -4.47 16.04 -7.98
N ALA A 94 -4.88 15.19 -7.04
CA ALA A 94 -4.45 13.79 -7.00
C ALA A 94 -4.91 13.01 -8.23
N ARG A 95 -6.20 13.15 -8.61
CA ARG A 95 -6.77 12.51 -9.81
C ARG A 95 -6.01 12.92 -11.07
N ALA A 96 -5.77 14.22 -11.25
CA ALA A 96 -5.09 14.74 -12.42
C ALA A 96 -3.62 14.30 -12.47
N PHE A 97 -2.93 14.29 -11.33
CA PHE A 97 -1.55 13.81 -11.24
C PHE A 97 -1.44 12.34 -11.64
N VAL A 98 -2.20 11.46 -10.98
CA VAL A 98 -2.15 10.02 -11.23
C VAL A 98 -2.58 9.69 -12.65
N GLY A 99 -3.64 10.34 -13.15
CA GLY A 99 -4.13 10.12 -14.50
C GLY A 99 -3.09 10.45 -15.57
N ARG A 100 -2.25 11.47 -15.33
CA ARG A 100 -1.08 11.76 -16.19
C ARG A 100 0.05 10.75 -15.98
N LEU A 101 0.39 10.44 -14.74
CA LEU A 101 1.50 9.55 -14.39
C LEU A 101 1.38 8.18 -15.08
N PHE A 102 0.17 7.60 -15.09
CA PHE A 102 -0.08 6.27 -15.67
C PHE A 102 -0.88 6.32 -16.97
N ALA A 103 -1.02 7.49 -17.60
CA ALA A 103 -1.80 7.68 -18.82
C ALA A 103 -3.21 7.02 -18.79
N THR A 104 -3.84 7.02 -17.61
CA THR A 104 -5.12 6.32 -17.37
C THR A 104 -6.17 7.35 -16.97
N PRO A 105 -7.23 7.58 -17.76
CA PRO A 105 -8.27 8.52 -17.39
C PRO A 105 -9.08 7.98 -16.21
N LEU A 106 -9.26 8.80 -15.17
CA LEU A 106 -9.99 8.44 -13.93
C LEU A 106 -11.26 9.30 -13.68
N PRO A 107 -12.05 9.70 -14.69
CA PRO A 107 -13.18 10.60 -14.49
C PRO A 107 -14.32 9.95 -13.69
N ASP A 108 -14.46 8.62 -13.79
CA ASP A 108 -15.55 7.86 -13.15
C ASP A 108 -15.21 7.37 -11.73
N VAL A 109 -13.99 7.64 -11.26
CA VAL A 109 -13.56 7.26 -9.92
C VAL A 109 -14.13 8.26 -8.90
N GLN A 110 -15.00 7.75 -8.04
CA GLN A 110 -15.67 8.54 -7.00
C GLN A 110 -14.87 8.50 -5.69
N VAL A 111 -14.96 9.59 -4.92
CA VAL A 111 -14.30 9.71 -3.61
C VAL A 111 -15.36 9.97 -2.53
N ILE A 112 -15.42 9.11 -1.52
CA ILE A 112 -16.21 9.29 -0.31
C ILE A 112 -15.26 9.65 0.83
N ARG A 113 -15.54 10.78 1.49
CA ARG A 113 -14.87 11.20 2.72
C ARG A 113 -15.70 10.75 3.90
N VAL A 114 -15.10 10.05 4.85
CA VAL A 114 -15.82 9.40 5.96
C VAL A 114 -15.35 9.89 7.32
N PRO A 115 -16.23 9.97 8.31
CA PRO A 115 -15.87 10.45 9.65
C PRO A 115 -14.94 9.47 10.39
N ALA A 116 -14.27 9.96 11.44
CA ALA A 116 -13.25 9.23 12.20
C ALA A 116 -13.74 7.90 12.81
N ASN A 117 -15.03 7.79 13.12
CA ASN A 117 -15.64 6.55 13.63
C ASN A 117 -15.75 5.45 12.56
N VAL A 118 -15.64 5.79 11.27
CA VAL A 118 -15.58 4.83 10.15
C VAL A 118 -14.13 4.56 9.78
N MET A 119 -13.31 5.61 9.66
CA MET A 119 -11.90 5.49 9.29
C MET A 119 -11.08 6.55 10.00
N GLN A 120 -10.06 6.13 10.74
CA GLN A 120 -9.21 7.05 11.52
C GLN A 120 -8.44 8.02 10.61
N PRO A 121 -8.17 9.26 11.05
CA PRO A 121 -7.41 10.24 10.27
C PRO A 121 -5.99 9.83 9.88
N SER A 122 -5.41 8.85 10.59
CA SER A 122 -4.11 8.25 10.29
C SER A 122 -4.16 7.16 9.20
N ALA A 123 -5.34 6.74 8.76
CA ALA A 123 -5.50 5.69 7.78
C ALA A 123 -5.15 6.16 6.36
N LEU A 124 -4.64 5.24 5.54
CA LEU A 124 -4.27 5.52 4.15
C LEU A 124 -5.45 5.57 3.17
N GLY A 125 -6.69 5.35 3.61
CA GLY A 125 -7.81 5.14 2.71
C GLY A 125 -7.88 3.72 2.12
N THR A 126 -8.90 3.46 1.31
CA THR A 126 -9.12 2.18 0.64
C THR A 126 -9.78 2.39 -0.71
N VAL A 127 -9.45 1.54 -1.70
CA VAL A 127 -10.13 1.51 -3.00
C VAL A 127 -10.97 0.24 -3.11
N TYR A 128 -12.21 0.40 -3.56
CA TYR A 128 -13.10 -0.69 -3.91
C TYR A 128 -13.26 -0.72 -5.43
N SER A 129 -12.84 -1.84 -6.04
CA SER A 129 -13.12 -2.13 -7.43
C SER A 129 -14.62 -2.21 -7.69
N ASN A 130 -15.02 -1.78 -8.89
CA ASN A 130 -16.40 -1.80 -9.36
C ASN A 130 -16.40 -1.75 -10.89
N GLY A 131 -16.59 -2.93 -11.50
CA GLY A 131 -16.53 -3.09 -12.94
C GLY A 131 -15.17 -2.68 -13.48
N MET A 132 -15.17 -2.01 -14.64
CA MET A 132 -13.95 -1.71 -15.40
C MET A 132 -13.24 -0.43 -14.96
N CYS A 133 -13.97 0.62 -14.56
CA CYS A 133 -13.40 1.94 -14.29
C CYS A 133 -14.13 2.76 -13.21
N ARG A 134 -15.27 2.28 -12.68
CA ARG A 134 -16.15 3.05 -11.77
C ARG A 134 -15.81 2.83 -10.30
N HIS A 135 -14.53 2.79 -10.00
CA HIS A 135 -14.02 2.44 -8.69
C HIS A 135 -14.38 3.50 -7.64
N LEU A 136 -14.43 3.07 -6.39
CA LEU A 136 -14.80 3.92 -5.26
C LEU A 136 -13.60 4.04 -4.30
N ILE A 137 -13.14 5.25 -4.08
CA ILE A 137 -12.11 5.57 -3.10
C ILE A 137 -12.81 6.04 -1.83
N VAL A 138 -12.49 5.42 -0.70
CA VAL A 138 -12.96 5.83 0.63
C VAL A 138 -11.74 6.32 1.42
N VAL A 139 -11.79 7.56 1.89
CA VAL A 139 -10.71 8.23 2.65
C VAL A 139 -11.28 8.88 3.91
N PRO A 140 -10.48 9.08 4.96
CA PRO A 140 -10.96 9.81 6.13
C PRO A 140 -11.24 11.27 5.75
N GLU A 141 -12.21 11.88 6.42
CA GLU A 141 -12.58 13.30 6.22
C GLU A 141 -11.43 14.24 6.56
N GLN A 142 -10.61 13.87 7.53
CA GLN A 142 -9.35 14.52 7.87
C GLN A 142 -8.20 13.54 7.67
N SER A 143 -7.06 14.00 7.17
CA SER A 143 -5.89 13.17 6.92
C SER A 143 -4.63 13.86 7.39
N PHE A 144 -3.66 13.06 7.83
CA PHE A 144 -2.30 13.53 8.12
C PHE A 144 -1.54 13.94 6.85
N ASP A 145 -1.97 13.47 5.68
CA ASP A 145 -1.47 13.87 4.37
C ASP A 145 -2.61 13.71 3.33
N PRO A 146 -3.50 14.70 3.19
CA PRO A 146 -4.67 14.61 2.31
C PRO A 146 -4.32 14.23 0.86
N ILE A 147 -3.36 14.93 0.25
CA ILE A 147 -3.00 14.73 -1.16
C ILE A 147 -2.20 13.44 -1.30
N GLY A 148 -1.22 13.15 -0.43
CA GLY A 148 -0.44 11.91 -0.49
C GLY A 148 -1.32 10.65 -0.39
N VAL A 149 -2.27 10.65 0.55
CA VAL A 149 -3.28 9.58 0.68
C VAL A 149 -4.12 9.45 -0.60
N LEU A 150 -4.64 10.55 -1.14
CA LEU A 150 -5.43 10.51 -2.36
C LEU A 150 -4.61 10.03 -3.57
N VAL A 151 -3.36 10.48 -3.73
CA VAL A 151 -2.46 10.03 -4.80
C VAL A 151 -2.25 8.52 -4.72
N ARG A 152 -2.00 7.99 -3.51
CA ARG A 152 -1.88 6.53 -3.30
C ARG A 152 -3.14 5.80 -3.77
N GLN A 153 -4.32 6.26 -3.34
CA GLN A 153 -5.57 5.58 -3.64
C GLN A 153 -5.96 5.71 -5.12
N PHE A 154 -5.77 6.88 -5.74
CA PHE A 154 -5.98 7.02 -7.18
C PHE A 154 -5.03 6.13 -7.99
N ALA A 155 -3.79 5.94 -7.56
CA ALA A 155 -2.85 5.04 -8.23
C ALA A 155 -3.33 3.58 -8.18
N ILE A 156 -3.90 3.15 -7.05
CA ILE A 156 -4.55 1.84 -6.92
C ILE A 156 -5.79 1.75 -7.83
N ALA A 157 -6.59 2.80 -7.93
CA ALA A 157 -7.74 2.84 -8.84
C ALA A 157 -7.32 2.78 -10.32
N ALA A 158 -6.23 3.46 -10.70
CA ALA A 158 -5.64 3.37 -12.03
C ALA A 158 -5.14 1.96 -12.32
N HIS A 159 -4.50 1.33 -11.33
CA HIS A 159 -4.07 -0.06 -11.42
C HIS A 159 -5.25 -1.00 -11.67
N TYR A 160 -6.34 -0.87 -10.90
CA TYR A 160 -7.56 -1.64 -11.16
C TYR A 160 -8.09 -1.40 -12.57
N THR A 161 -8.17 -0.15 -13.03
CA THR A 161 -8.68 0.16 -14.37
C THR A 161 -7.87 -0.55 -15.47
N LEU A 162 -6.54 -0.52 -15.37
CA LEU A 162 -5.64 -1.20 -16.31
C LEU A 162 -5.74 -2.73 -16.20
N MET A 163 -5.83 -3.27 -14.98
CA MET A 163 -6.03 -4.70 -14.75
C MET A 163 -7.31 -5.19 -15.39
N ARG A 164 -8.43 -4.51 -15.12
CA ARG A 164 -9.77 -4.92 -15.58
C ARG A 164 -9.93 -4.77 -17.08
N GLY A 165 -9.16 -3.89 -17.73
CA GLY A 165 -9.09 -3.81 -19.19
C GLY A 165 -8.67 -5.10 -19.90
N LYS A 166 -8.11 -6.08 -19.18
CA LYS A 166 -7.67 -7.37 -19.72
C LYS A 166 -8.73 -8.46 -19.52
N PRO A 167 -8.83 -9.43 -20.44
CA PRO A 167 -9.72 -10.56 -20.28
C PRO A 167 -9.27 -11.51 -19.15
N GLY A 168 -10.24 -12.26 -18.63
CA GLY A 168 -10.02 -13.37 -17.69
C GLY A 168 -10.11 -12.99 -16.22
N LEU A 169 -10.52 -13.96 -15.40
CA LEU A 169 -10.75 -13.80 -13.97
C LEU A 169 -9.48 -13.39 -13.21
N ALA A 170 -8.31 -13.88 -13.64
CA ALA A 170 -7.02 -13.50 -13.04
C ALA A 170 -6.73 -11.99 -13.16
N SER A 171 -7.20 -11.35 -14.23
CA SER A 171 -7.11 -9.88 -14.42
C SER A 171 -8.15 -9.14 -13.57
N MET A 172 -9.15 -9.85 -13.06
CA MET A 172 -10.20 -9.32 -12.20
C MET A 172 -9.95 -9.54 -10.70
N MET A 173 -8.84 -10.15 -10.32
CA MET A 173 -8.50 -10.32 -8.91
C MET A 173 -7.66 -9.15 -8.41
N SER A 174 -7.87 -8.77 -7.16
CA SER A 174 -7.03 -7.77 -6.51
C SER A 174 -5.68 -8.39 -6.15
N ASP A 175 -4.58 -7.72 -6.49
CA ASP A 175 -3.25 -8.02 -5.99
C ASP A 175 -2.80 -6.90 -5.06
N ASP A 176 -3.04 -7.08 -3.75
CA ASP A 176 -2.76 -6.08 -2.73
C ASP A 176 -1.27 -5.70 -2.67
N LEU A 177 -0.36 -6.60 -3.04
CA LEU A 177 1.07 -6.30 -3.07
C LEU A 177 1.41 -5.38 -4.23
N THR A 178 0.93 -5.68 -5.44
CA THR A 178 1.14 -4.80 -6.59
C THR A 178 0.50 -3.43 -6.34
N GLN A 179 -0.68 -3.39 -5.70
CA GLN A 179 -1.32 -2.14 -5.28
C GLN A 179 -0.47 -1.35 -4.29
N ALA A 180 0.14 -2.00 -3.30
CA ALA A 180 1.03 -1.33 -2.35
C ALA A 180 2.28 -0.76 -3.03
N ILE A 181 2.85 -1.47 -4.02
CA ILE A 181 3.98 -0.99 -4.83
C ILE A 181 3.57 0.27 -5.61
N VAL A 182 2.50 0.17 -6.40
CA VAL A 182 2.02 1.25 -7.27
C VAL A 182 1.60 2.47 -6.47
N GLY A 183 0.86 2.24 -5.38
CA GLY A 183 0.41 3.29 -4.48
C GLY A 183 1.58 4.02 -3.84
N GLN A 184 2.58 3.31 -3.31
CA GLN A 184 3.74 3.96 -2.71
C GLN A 184 4.60 4.66 -3.77
N TYR A 185 4.79 4.06 -4.94
CA TYR A 185 5.51 4.66 -6.04
C TYR A 185 4.92 6.02 -6.44
N ALA A 186 3.60 6.09 -6.61
CA ALA A 186 2.92 7.34 -6.97
C ALA A 186 3.11 8.43 -5.90
N VAL A 187 3.07 8.06 -4.61
CA VAL A 187 3.35 8.99 -3.50
C VAL A 187 4.78 9.50 -3.56
N LEU A 188 5.78 8.61 -3.70
CA LEU A 188 7.19 9.00 -3.83
C LEU A 188 7.38 9.98 -5.01
N ARG A 189 6.78 9.67 -6.16
CA ARG A 189 6.85 10.53 -7.35
C ARG A 189 6.15 11.87 -7.18
N PHE A 190 5.03 11.90 -6.48
CA PHE A 190 4.32 13.13 -6.20
C PHE A 190 5.11 14.03 -5.26
N ALA A 191 5.60 13.47 -4.14
CA ALA A 191 6.39 14.20 -3.16
C ALA A 191 7.68 14.76 -3.77
N MET A 192 8.38 13.98 -4.61
CA MET A 192 9.57 14.48 -5.32
C MET A 192 9.27 15.67 -6.26
N GLN A 193 8.06 15.75 -6.83
CA GLN A 193 7.67 16.84 -7.73
C GLN A 193 6.98 18.01 -7.02
N ASN A 194 6.47 17.77 -5.80
CA ASN A 194 5.67 18.72 -5.03
C ASN A 194 5.98 18.58 -3.52
N PRO A 195 7.23 18.81 -3.09
CA PRO A 195 7.64 18.58 -1.70
C PRO A 195 6.79 19.40 -0.70
N ASP A 196 6.42 20.63 -1.08
CA ASP A 196 5.58 21.53 -0.27
C ASP A 196 4.16 21.02 -0.02
N LYS A 197 3.68 20.06 -0.82
CA LYS A 197 2.29 19.56 -0.79
C LYS A 197 2.15 18.17 -0.19
N CYS A 198 3.23 17.40 -0.16
CA CYS A 198 3.25 16.03 0.32
C CYS A 198 4.62 15.74 0.89
N SER A 199 4.68 15.60 2.21
CA SER A 199 5.91 15.21 2.88
C SER A 199 6.08 13.70 2.74
N VAL A 200 7.09 13.29 1.97
CA VAL A 200 7.41 11.87 1.77
C VAL A 200 7.61 11.14 3.11
N MET A 201 8.15 11.83 4.11
CA MET A 201 8.43 11.26 5.43
C MET A 201 7.16 10.90 6.20
N ARG A 202 6.03 11.59 5.98
CA ARG A 202 4.74 11.24 6.58
C ARG A 202 4.29 9.84 6.20
N HIS A 203 4.62 9.41 4.98
CA HIS A 203 4.32 8.07 4.49
C HIS A 203 5.42 7.06 4.87
N LEU A 204 6.70 7.45 4.79
CA LEU A 204 7.81 6.54 5.07
C LEU A 204 7.91 6.14 6.55
N GLN A 205 7.52 7.01 7.49
CA GLN A 205 7.48 6.65 8.91
C GLN A 205 6.54 5.46 9.22
N LEU A 206 5.51 5.22 8.38
CA LEU A 206 4.63 4.05 8.51
C LEU A 206 5.37 2.74 8.24
N MET A 207 6.52 2.77 7.55
CA MET A 207 7.36 1.59 7.36
C MET A 207 7.83 0.99 8.68
N VAL A 208 7.92 1.79 9.76
CA VAL A 208 8.25 1.28 11.09
C VAL A 208 7.19 0.30 11.56
N SER A 209 5.93 0.71 11.69
CA SER A 209 4.85 -0.20 12.13
C SER A 209 4.64 -1.36 11.15
N TRP A 210 4.86 -1.14 9.85
CA TRP A 210 4.77 -2.19 8.85
C TRP A 210 5.90 -3.23 8.94
N GLU A 211 7.11 -2.84 9.37
CA GLU A 211 8.20 -3.80 9.62
C GLU A 211 7.84 -4.73 10.79
N PHE A 212 7.24 -4.19 11.85
CA PHE A 212 6.72 -4.98 12.97
C PHE A 212 5.61 -5.94 12.51
N ALA A 213 4.67 -5.46 11.70
CA ALA A 213 3.61 -6.30 11.12
C ALA A 213 4.18 -7.44 10.27
N LYS A 214 5.23 -7.16 9.48
CA LYS A 214 5.96 -8.16 8.69
C LYS A 214 6.71 -9.17 9.56
N GLY A 215 7.24 -8.76 10.71
CA GLY A 215 7.85 -9.68 11.68
C GLY A 215 6.82 -10.58 12.34
N LEU A 216 5.74 -9.99 12.84
CA LEU A 216 4.61 -10.68 13.47
C LEU A 216 4.04 -11.76 12.55
N ILE A 217 3.66 -11.42 11.31
CA ILE A 217 2.99 -12.37 10.41
C ILE A 217 3.83 -13.63 10.10
N LYS A 218 5.15 -13.54 10.24
CA LYS A 218 6.09 -14.62 9.92
C LYS A 218 6.47 -15.47 11.09
N THR A 219 6.20 -15.01 12.31
CA THR A 219 6.65 -15.71 13.50
C THR A 219 5.50 -16.55 14.04
N PRO A 220 5.72 -17.87 14.23
CA PRO A 220 4.78 -18.70 14.99
C PRO A 220 4.58 -18.12 16.41
N GLU A 221 3.45 -18.47 17.06
CA GLU A 221 3.21 -18.12 18.47
C GLU A 221 3.19 -16.59 18.76
N MET A 222 2.59 -15.81 17.86
CA MET A 222 2.42 -14.36 18.06
C MET A 222 1.65 -14.01 19.36
N PRO A 223 2.00 -12.90 20.05
CA PRO A 223 3.12 -12.01 19.76
C PRO A 223 4.45 -12.49 20.39
N MET A 224 4.43 -13.48 21.30
CA MET A 224 5.59 -13.87 22.10
C MET A 224 6.74 -14.46 21.28
N GLY A 225 6.43 -15.28 20.27
CA GLY A 225 7.44 -15.79 19.36
C GLY A 225 8.17 -14.68 18.62
N PHE A 226 7.45 -13.64 18.18
CA PHE A 226 8.06 -12.48 17.52
C PHE A 226 8.95 -11.69 18.48
N ILE A 227 8.51 -11.46 19.72
CA ILE A 227 9.30 -10.77 20.74
C ILE A 227 10.63 -11.48 21.01
N ALA A 228 10.64 -12.82 20.98
CA ALA A 228 11.84 -13.64 21.15
C ALA A 228 12.66 -13.86 19.87
N SER A 229 12.20 -13.34 18.72
CA SER A 229 12.90 -13.49 17.44
C SER A 229 14.06 -12.49 17.29
N GLU A 230 15.03 -12.81 16.42
CA GLU A 230 16.15 -11.91 16.10
C GLU A 230 15.66 -10.53 15.63
N LEU A 231 14.64 -10.49 14.76
CA LEU A 231 14.05 -9.24 14.32
C LEU A 231 13.37 -8.49 15.48
N GLY A 232 12.67 -9.19 16.36
CA GLY A 232 12.07 -8.59 17.56
C GLY A 232 13.11 -7.94 18.46
N GLU A 233 14.23 -8.60 18.72
CA GLU A 233 15.35 -8.06 19.49
C GLU A 233 15.96 -6.82 18.81
N GLN A 234 16.22 -6.89 17.51
CA GLN A 234 16.74 -5.74 16.75
C GLN A 234 15.81 -4.53 16.81
N LEU A 235 14.50 -4.72 16.67
CA LEU A 235 13.52 -3.65 16.74
C LEU A 235 13.39 -3.07 18.15
N MET A 236 13.45 -3.92 19.18
CA MET A 236 13.46 -3.47 20.57
C MET A 236 14.69 -2.62 20.89
N LEU A 237 15.86 -3.00 20.35
CA LEU A 237 17.08 -2.21 20.49
C LEU A 237 17.00 -0.87 19.73
N ALA A 238 16.44 -0.87 18.53
CA ALA A 238 16.38 0.34 17.69
C ALA A 238 15.38 1.39 18.19
N TYR A 239 14.19 0.96 18.63
CA TYR A 239 13.10 1.88 19.00
C TYR A 239 12.90 2.02 20.52
N GLY A 240 13.61 1.22 21.32
CA GLY A 240 13.43 1.14 22.76
C GLY A 240 12.17 0.39 23.17
N THR A 241 12.11 -0.02 24.44
CA THR A 241 11.05 -0.90 24.97
C THR A 241 9.66 -0.26 24.98
N GLY A 242 9.58 1.06 25.18
CA GLY A 242 8.30 1.79 25.22
C GLY A 242 7.58 1.80 23.87
N MET A 243 8.25 2.31 22.82
CA MET A 243 7.69 2.37 21.46
C MET A 243 7.46 0.96 20.90
N PHE A 244 8.40 0.04 21.12
CA PHE A 244 8.25 -1.36 20.72
C PHE A 244 6.96 -1.97 21.27
N ARG A 245 6.72 -1.83 22.59
CA ARG A 245 5.52 -2.36 23.23
C ARG A 245 4.25 -1.71 22.69
N ALA A 246 4.25 -0.39 22.52
CA ALA A 246 3.09 0.35 22.01
C ALA A 246 2.70 -0.12 20.61
N ILE A 247 3.66 -0.25 19.69
CA ILE A 247 3.40 -0.70 18.30
C ILE A 247 2.93 -2.15 18.28
N VAL A 248 3.57 -3.06 19.01
CA VAL A 248 3.16 -4.47 19.07
C VAL A 248 1.75 -4.61 19.63
N GLN A 249 1.45 -3.87 20.71
CA GLN A 249 0.14 -3.88 21.32
C GLN A 249 -0.93 -3.34 20.36
N ASP A 250 -0.68 -2.19 19.72
CA ASP A 250 -1.60 -1.61 18.74
C ASP A 250 -1.87 -2.56 17.57
N LEU A 251 -0.83 -3.15 16.97
CA LEU A 251 -0.98 -4.11 15.88
C LEU A 251 -1.73 -5.38 16.30
N TYR A 252 -1.51 -5.86 17.53
CA TYR A 252 -2.16 -7.06 18.04
C TYR A 252 -3.63 -6.80 18.42
N GLU A 253 -3.92 -5.67 19.06
CA GLU A 253 -5.27 -5.29 19.50
C GLU A 253 -6.14 -4.82 18.33
N SER A 254 -5.55 -4.17 17.32
CA SER A 254 -6.24 -3.77 16.09
C SER A 254 -6.44 -4.93 15.09
N ALA A 255 -5.82 -6.09 15.33
CA ALA A 255 -5.90 -7.26 14.46
C ALA A 255 -7.23 -8.02 14.61
N ILE A 256 -8.35 -7.41 14.21
CA ILE A 256 -9.57 -8.17 13.93
C ILE A 256 -9.23 -9.19 12.83
N ASN A 257 -9.15 -10.46 13.20
CA ASN A 257 -8.79 -11.59 12.33
C ASN A 257 -7.40 -11.50 11.65
N GLY A 258 -6.43 -10.79 12.23
CA GLY A 258 -5.06 -10.71 11.66
C GLY A 258 -4.91 -9.78 10.45
N ARG A 259 -5.96 -9.07 10.04
CA ARG A 259 -5.95 -8.23 8.82
C ARG A 259 -4.97 -7.07 8.89
N ALA A 260 -4.89 -6.37 10.01
CA ALA A 260 -3.97 -5.24 10.19
C ALA A 260 -2.50 -5.67 10.01
N ILE A 261 -2.14 -6.82 10.60
CA ILE A 261 -0.82 -7.44 10.46
C ILE A 261 -0.52 -7.81 9.00
N TRP A 262 -1.51 -8.41 8.32
CA TRP A 262 -1.35 -8.76 6.90
C TRP A 262 -1.18 -7.54 5.99
N PHE A 263 -2.07 -6.55 6.08
CA PHE A 263 -1.95 -5.31 5.31
C PHE A 263 -0.66 -4.55 5.62
N GLY A 264 -0.23 -4.52 6.88
CA GLY A 264 1.06 -3.92 7.27
C GLY A 264 2.22 -4.61 6.57
N SER A 265 2.29 -5.95 6.60
CA SER A 265 3.35 -6.71 5.91
C SER A 265 3.38 -6.46 4.39
N ILE A 266 2.20 -6.39 3.77
CA ILE A 266 2.07 -6.10 2.34
C ILE A 266 2.52 -4.67 2.03
N ASN A 267 2.09 -3.69 2.82
CA ASN A 267 2.51 -2.29 2.65
C ASN A 267 4.01 -2.10 2.86
N PHE A 268 4.65 -2.80 3.83
CA PHE A 268 6.11 -2.78 3.98
C PHE A 268 6.80 -3.23 2.69
N THR A 269 6.40 -4.40 2.18
CA THR A 269 7.04 -5.01 1.02
C THR A 269 6.80 -4.17 -0.22
N GLY A 270 5.59 -3.63 -0.39
CA GLY A 270 5.26 -2.71 -1.47
C GLY A 270 6.09 -1.43 -1.41
N ALA A 271 6.27 -0.84 -0.23
CA ALA A 271 7.07 0.37 -0.06
C ALA A 271 8.57 0.15 -0.31
N ALA A 272 9.12 -0.96 0.18
CA ALA A 272 10.51 -1.34 -0.09
C ALA A 272 10.75 -1.55 -1.59
N LEU A 273 9.81 -2.18 -2.30
CA LEU A 273 9.90 -2.36 -3.75
C LEU A 273 9.71 -1.05 -4.51
N ALA A 274 8.83 -0.16 -4.07
CA ALA A 274 8.66 1.17 -4.66
C ALA A 274 9.95 2.01 -4.53
N LEU A 275 10.60 1.97 -3.36
CA LEU A 275 11.90 2.60 -3.13
C LEU A 275 12.99 1.97 -4.00
N PHE A 276 12.96 0.65 -4.19
CA PHE A 276 13.91 -0.06 -5.05
C PHE A 276 13.82 0.40 -6.51
N VAL A 277 12.62 0.41 -7.10
CA VAL A 277 12.43 0.78 -8.51
C VAL A 277 12.64 2.28 -8.76
N GLY A 278 12.61 3.10 -7.72
CA GLY A 278 12.95 4.52 -7.78
C GLY A 278 12.03 5.29 -8.73
N ASN A 279 12.61 5.87 -9.78
CA ASN A 279 11.90 6.76 -10.73
C ASN A 279 11.62 6.13 -12.10
N ASP A 280 11.60 4.80 -12.20
CA ASP A 280 11.34 4.11 -13.48
C ASP A 280 9.85 4.11 -13.85
N ASP A 281 9.38 5.19 -14.47
CA ASP A 281 7.99 5.36 -14.93
C ASP A 281 7.58 4.29 -15.95
N GLN A 282 8.51 3.94 -16.83
CA GLN A 282 8.25 2.99 -17.91
C GLN A 282 8.08 1.58 -17.34
N GLY A 283 8.97 1.18 -16.43
CA GLY A 283 8.87 -0.08 -15.72
C GLY A 283 7.60 -0.16 -14.89
N MET A 284 7.24 0.91 -14.17
CA MET A 284 5.98 0.93 -13.40
C MET A 284 4.73 0.82 -14.29
N SER A 285 4.70 1.56 -15.39
CA SER A 285 3.59 1.48 -16.37
C SER A 285 3.50 0.08 -16.99
N SER A 286 4.64 -0.56 -17.26
CA SER A 286 4.72 -1.93 -17.74
C SER A 286 4.21 -2.93 -16.70
N LEU A 287 4.58 -2.76 -15.42
CA LEU A 287 4.10 -3.60 -14.32
C LEU A 287 2.57 -3.58 -14.25
N MET A 288 1.98 -2.39 -14.15
CA MET A 288 0.53 -2.22 -14.06
C MET A 288 -0.21 -2.80 -15.29
N SER A 289 0.31 -2.53 -16.48
CA SER A 289 -0.30 -2.99 -17.73
C SER A 289 -0.27 -4.52 -17.84
N ASN A 290 0.75 -5.17 -17.29
CA ASN A 290 0.94 -6.62 -17.39
C ASN A 290 0.49 -7.41 -16.16
N ASP A 291 -0.03 -6.72 -15.13
CA ASP A 291 -0.37 -7.35 -13.85
C ASP A 291 -1.57 -8.30 -13.93
N ARG A 292 -1.46 -9.49 -13.36
CA ARG A 292 -2.51 -10.51 -13.28
C ARG A 292 -2.31 -11.40 -12.06
N GLY A 293 -3.41 -11.90 -11.48
CA GLY A 293 -3.37 -12.78 -10.30
C GLY A 293 -2.67 -14.13 -10.53
N ASP A 294 -2.58 -14.58 -11.78
CA ASP A 294 -2.01 -15.88 -12.20
C ASP A 294 -0.50 -15.82 -12.51
N ARG A 295 0.16 -14.70 -12.24
CA ARG A 295 1.60 -14.55 -12.40
C ARG A 295 2.28 -14.35 -11.06
N LYS A 296 3.49 -14.86 -10.89
CA LYS A 296 4.27 -14.66 -9.65
C LYS A 296 4.85 -13.26 -9.60
N LEU A 297 5.02 -12.70 -8.41
CA LEU A 297 5.58 -11.34 -8.25
C LEU A 297 6.93 -11.18 -8.94
N GLY A 298 7.84 -12.14 -8.77
CA GLY A 298 9.17 -12.07 -9.38
C GLY A 298 9.12 -11.99 -10.91
N GLU A 299 8.24 -12.76 -11.55
CA GLU A 299 8.06 -12.75 -13.01
C GLU A 299 7.52 -11.40 -13.50
N LYS A 300 6.58 -10.80 -12.74
CA LYS A 300 6.03 -9.47 -13.03
C LYS A 300 7.12 -8.40 -12.98
N LEU A 301 7.89 -8.38 -11.88
CA LEU A 301 8.96 -7.40 -11.67
C LEU A 301 10.07 -7.53 -12.71
N LYS A 302 10.48 -8.75 -13.07
CA LYS A 302 11.48 -8.95 -14.14
C LYS A 302 11.00 -8.44 -15.47
N ALA A 303 9.80 -8.83 -15.89
CA ALA A 303 9.22 -8.39 -17.16
C ALA A 303 9.07 -6.87 -17.22
N ALA A 304 8.78 -6.22 -16.09
CA ALA A 304 8.59 -4.78 -15.99
C ALA A 304 9.90 -3.98 -15.98
N PHE A 305 10.87 -4.36 -15.13
CA PHE A 305 12.03 -3.51 -14.81
C PHE A 305 13.38 -4.07 -15.32
N GLY A 306 13.46 -5.36 -15.63
CA GLY A 306 14.70 -6.00 -16.12
C GLY A 306 14.65 -6.45 -17.58
N GLY A 307 13.45 -6.69 -18.11
CA GLY A 307 13.23 -7.49 -19.31
C GLY A 307 13.14 -8.98 -18.99
N SER A 308 12.40 -9.74 -19.80
CA SER A 308 12.08 -11.15 -19.54
C SER A 308 13.31 -12.05 -19.40
N ASP A 309 14.42 -11.69 -20.07
CA ASP A 309 15.67 -12.47 -20.10
C ASP A 309 16.73 -11.97 -19.10
N ALA A 310 16.42 -10.97 -18.27
CA ALA A 310 17.39 -10.45 -17.30
C ALA A 310 17.68 -11.47 -16.17
N PRO A 311 18.91 -11.44 -15.61
CA PRO A 311 19.22 -12.21 -14.41
C PRO A 311 18.37 -11.75 -13.22
N ASP A 312 18.19 -12.64 -12.25
CA ASP A 312 17.49 -12.30 -11.01
C ASP A 312 18.34 -11.29 -10.22
N TRP A 313 17.81 -10.09 -10.04
CA TRP A 313 18.45 -9.00 -9.29
C TRP A 313 17.88 -8.85 -7.87
N PHE A 314 17.03 -9.78 -7.43
CA PHE A 314 16.32 -9.68 -6.15
C PHE A 314 17.26 -9.55 -4.95
N ASP A 315 18.47 -10.08 -5.03
CA ASP A 315 19.47 -9.99 -3.96
C ASP A 315 20.01 -8.55 -3.77
N ARG A 316 19.89 -7.70 -4.81
CA ARG A 316 20.25 -6.28 -4.74
C ARG A 316 19.15 -5.40 -4.18
N VAL A 317 17.93 -5.94 -4.03
CA VAL A 317 16.76 -5.15 -3.60
C VAL A 317 17.01 -4.56 -2.22
N GLN A 318 17.49 -5.38 -1.28
CA GLN A 318 17.81 -5.00 0.08
C GLN A 318 18.74 -3.78 0.15
N GLU A 319 19.85 -3.81 -0.57
CA GLU A 319 20.85 -2.74 -0.59
C GLU A 319 20.28 -1.46 -1.19
N VAL A 320 19.66 -1.56 -2.38
CA VAL A 320 19.20 -0.41 -3.13
C VAL A 320 18.04 0.30 -2.44
N PHE A 321 17.08 -0.45 -1.88
CA PHE A 321 15.97 0.19 -1.19
C PHE A 321 16.44 0.92 0.08
N ASN A 322 17.36 0.32 0.86
CA ASN A 322 17.87 0.97 2.07
C ASN A 322 18.68 2.22 1.73
N ARG A 323 19.50 2.17 0.67
CA ARG A 323 20.25 3.34 0.20
C ARG A 323 19.31 4.47 -0.22
N ASN A 324 18.27 4.17 -1.01
CA ASN A 324 17.33 5.19 -1.48
C ASN A 324 16.52 5.78 -0.31
N LEU A 325 16.15 4.97 0.68
CA LEU A 325 15.51 5.44 1.91
C LEU A 325 16.42 6.36 2.72
N ALA A 326 17.69 6.02 2.86
CA ALA A 326 18.67 6.84 3.57
C ALA A 326 18.79 8.23 2.92
N SER A 327 18.90 8.30 1.59
CA SER A 327 18.97 9.58 0.87
C SER A 327 17.72 10.45 1.05
N LEU A 328 16.52 9.85 1.07
CA LEU A 328 15.28 10.59 1.33
C LEU A 328 15.20 11.12 2.76
N THR A 329 15.68 10.32 3.72
CA THR A 329 15.64 10.70 5.13
C THR A 329 16.65 11.80 5.44
N GLU A 330 17.85 11.74 4.85
CA GLU A 330 18.88 12.77 4.96
C GLU A 330 18.40 14.12 4.39
N ALA A 331 17.73 14.10 3.23
CA ALA A 331 17.15 15.30 2.63
C ALA A 331 16.10 15.94 3.58
N ALA A 332 15.21 15.14 4.15
CA ALA A 332 14.18 15.63 5.05
C ALA A 332 14.73 16.19 6.37
N ILE A 333 15.80 15.60 6.91
CA ILE A 333 16.48 16.11 8.12
C ILE A 333 17.15 17.46 7.83
N THR A 334 17.78 17.59 6.66
CA THR A 334 18.47 18.83 6.27
C THR A 334 17.49 19.99 6.07
N GLU A 335 16.36 19.74 5.41
CA GLU A 335 15.30 20.74 5.23
C GLU A 335 14.71 21.23 6.56
N GLY A 336 14.56 20.34 7.56
CA GLY A 336 14.10 20.71 8.89
C GLY A 336 15.11 21.52 9.72
N ALA A 337 16.41 21.30 9.51
CA ALA A 337 17.45 22.05 10.19
C ALA A 337 17.57 23.50 9.68
N ASP A 338 17.35 23.72 8.38
CA ASP A 338 17.38 25.05 7.77
C ASP A 338 16.12 25.88 8.11
N SER A 339 14.96 25.25 8.34
CA SER A 339 13.76 25.96 8.80
C SER A 339 13.89 26.48 10.23
N ASP A 340 14.53 25.72 11.12
CA ASP A 340 14.74 26.12 12.52
C ASP A 340 15.75 27.28 12.66
N LEU A 341 16.66 27.46 11.69
CA LEU A 341 17.59 28.58 11.65
C LEU A 341 16.98 29.86 11.05
N ALA A 342 15.87 29.75 10.31
CA ALA A 342 15.16 30.89 9.74
C ALA A 342 14.17 31.55 10.72
N GLU A 343 13.86 30.89 11.85
CA GLU A 343 12.98 31.39 12.91
C GLU A 343 13.71 32.06 14.10
N VAL A 344 15.01 32.35 13.99
CA VAL A 344 15.81 33.02 15.05
C VAL A 344 16.11 34.48 14.76
#